data_AF-A0A2G6GS47-F1
#
_entry.id   AF-A0A2G6GS47-F1
#
_cell.length_a   1.000
_cell.length_b   1.000
_cell.length_c   1.000
_cell.angle_alpha   90.00
_cell.angle_beta   90.00
_cell.angle_gamma   90.00
#
_symmetry.space_group_name_H-M   'P 1'
#
loop_
_entity.id
_entity.type
_entity.pdbx_description
1 polymer ?
#
loop_
_entity_poly.entity_id
_entity_poly.type
_entity_poly.pdbx_seq_one_letter_code
_entity_poly.pdbx_strand_id
1 'polypeptide(L)'
;MTEKEQLIINFLKESGESSSKEIFDKLDFSTSYATLKRLLKKLVARKYIVTRGQGRGTKYVLSPVYHVFKFIDIEEYYQKEIDNREINNSFCFSIIKTLSENSLFTEEELEKLNTLQ
;
A
#
# COMPACT_ATOMS: atom_id res chain seq x y z
N MET A 1 8.51 -1.33 6.92
CA MET A 1 7.09 -1.08 7.27
C MET A 1 6.92 -1.33 8.76
N THR A 2 6.10 -0.59 9.50
CA THR A 2 5.86 -0.92 10.92
C THR A 2 4.83 -2.04 11.07
N GLU A 3 4.81 -2.75 12.19
CA GLU A 3 3.79 -3.79 12.47
C GLU A 3 2.36 -3.25 12.32
N LYS A 4 2.14 -2.00 12.78
CA LYS A 4 0.84 -1.33 12.69
C LYS A 4 0.45 -0.99 11.26
N GLU A 5 1.41 -0.53 10.46
CA GLU A 5 1.21 -0.32 9.02
C GLU A 5 0.84 -1.64 8.33
N GLN A 6 1.49 -2.75 8.69
CA GLN A 6 1.20 -4.08 8.14
C GLN A 6 -0.20 -4.57 8.52
N LEU A 7 -0.63 -4.37 9.77
CA LEU A 7 -1.98 -4.73 10.22
C LEU A 7 -3.08 -4.02 9.42
N ILE A 8 -2.91 -2.72 9.14
CA ILE A 8 -3.85 -1.95 8.32
C ILE A 8 -3.91 -2.52 6.89
N ILE A 9 -2.75 -2.82 6.30
CA ILE A 9 -2.67 -3.36 4.94
C ILE A 9 -3.33 -4.74 4.85
N ASN A 10 -3.04 -5.64 5.81
CA ASN A 10 -3.64 -6.97 5.85
C ASN A 10 -5.16 -6.89 6.01
N PHE A 11 -5.63 -6.04 6.93
CA PHE A 11 -7.05 -5.80 7.12
C PHE A 11 -7.74 -5.31 5.84
N LEU A 12 -7.17 -4.33 5.15
CA LEU A 12 -7.74 -3.81 3.90
C LEU A 12 -7.67 -4.82 2.75
N LYS A 13 -6.67 -5.72 2.75
CA LYS A 13 -6.57 -6.81 1.78
C LYS A 13 -7.73 -7.81 1.95
N GLU A 14 -8.17 -8.05 3.18
CA GLU A 14 -9.27 -8.96 3.50
C GLU A 14 -10.65 -8.30 3.38
N SER A 15 -10.79 -7.04 3.84
CA SER A 15 -12.08 -6.33 3.84
C SER A 15 -12.41 -5.66 2.51
N GLY A 16 -11.43 -5.47 1.63
CA GLY A 16 -11.57 -4.76 0.36
C GLY A 16 -11.52 -3.24 0.52
N GLU A 17 -12.53 -2.65 1.17
CA GLU A 17 -12.53 -1.22 1.48
C GLU A 17 -13.09 -0.96 2.88
N SER A 18 -12.55 0.03 3.58
CA SER A 18 -13.02 0.38 4.93
C SER A 18 -12.76 1.84 5.27
N SER A 19 -13.67 2.43 6.03
CA SER A 19 -13.52 3.76 6.62
C SER A 19 -12.48 3.75 7.74
N SER A 20 -11.92 4.92 8.05
CA SER A 20 -11.01 5.07 9.20
C SER A 20 -11.62 4.61 10.53
N LYS A 21 -12.93 4.74 10.71
CA LYS A 21 -13.64 4.26 11.89
C LYS A 21 -13.71 2.73 11.93
N GLU A 22 -14.10 2.07 10.84
CA GLU A 22 -14.16 0.61 10.78
C GLU A 22 -12.78 -0.03 11.01
N ILE A 23 -11.73 0.59 10.45
CA ILE A 23 -10.35 0.16 10.69
C ILE A 23 -9.99 0.30 12.17
N PHE A 24 -10.37 1.40 12.81
CA PHE A 24 -10.11 1.65 14.23
C PHE A 24 -10.87 0.71 15.16
N ASP A 25 -12.15 0.45 14.85
CA ASP A 25 -13.02 -0.36 15.70
C ASP A 25 -12.66 -1.86 15.60
N LYS A 26 -12.15 -2.31 14.45
CA LYS A 26 -11.81 -3.74 14.23
C LYS A 26 -10.35 -4.09 14.52
N LEU A 27 -9.41 -3.19 14.26
CA LEU A 27 -8.03 -3.41 14.66
C LEU A 27 -7.90 -2.90 16.08
N ASP A 28 -7.75 -3.81 17.05
CA ASP A 28 -7.49 -3.48 18.45
C ASP A 28 -6.10 -2.84 18.60
N PHE A 29 -6.04 -1.58 18.17
CA PHE A 29 -4.86 -0.76 18.27
C PHE A 29 -4.81 -0.21 19.68
N SER A 30 -3.73 -0.50 20.39
CA SER A 30 -3.32 0.24 21.59
C SER A 30 -2.98 1.73 21.31
N THR A 31 -3.44 2.29 20.18
CA THR A 31 -3.10 3.63 19.69
C THR A 31 -4.32 4.49 19.57
N SER A 32 -4.15 5.80 19.73
CA SER A 32 -5.22 6.77 19.52
C SER A 32 -5.67 6.84 18.06
N TYR A 33 -6.94 7.22 17.87
CA TYR A 33 -7.51 7.46 16.54
C TYR A 33 -6.72 8.47 15.69
N ALA A 34 -6.14 9.50 16.33
CA ALA A 34 -5.25 10.46 15.67
C ALA A 34 -3.99 9.79 15.09
N THR A 35 -3.45 8.81 15.79
CA THR A 35 -2.29 8.03 15.33
C THR A 35 -2.66 7.19 14.11
N LEU A 36 -3.82 6.52 14.13
CA LEU A 36 -4.32 5.78 12.98
C LEU A 36 -4.45 6.68 11.74
N LYS A 37 -5.06 7.86 11.87
CA LYS A 37 -5.18 8.81 10.75
C LYS A 37 -3.82 9.24 10.18
N ARG A 38 -2.81 9.44 11.04
CA ARG A 38 -1.45 9.75 10.61
C ARG A 38 -0.82 8.58 9.84
N LEU A 39 -1.03 7.34 10.29
CA LEU A 39 -0.57 6.14 9.58
C LEU A 39 -1.26 5.99 8.22
N LEU A 40 -2.58 6.19 8.15
CA LEU A 40 -3.33 6.15 6.89
C LEU A 40 -2.82 7.21 5.90
N LYS A 41 -2.59 8.45 6.34
CA LYS A 41 -2.01 9.51 5.49
C LYS A 41 -0.63 9.10 4.95
N LYS A 42 0.20 8.49 5.79
CA LYS A 42 1.53 8.01 5.41
C LYS A 42 1.46 6.86 4.39
N LEU A 43 0.52 5.92 4.55
CA LEU A 43 0.31 4.82 3.60
C LEU A 43 -0.23 5.33 2.25
N VAL A 44 -1.08 6.35 2.26
CA VAL A 44 -1.53 7.03 1.02
C VAL A 44 -0.35 7.70 0.31
N ALA A 45 0.48 8.45 1.04
CA ALA A 45 1.65 9.12 0.46
C ALA A 45 2.65 8.12 -0.17
N ARG A 46 2.77 6.92 0.41
CA ARG A 46 3.58 5.82 -0.14
C ARG A 46 2.91 5.05 -1.27
N LYS A 47 1.71 5.46 -1.71
CA LYS A 47 0.89 4.76 -2.72
C LYS A 47 0.54 3.32 -2.33
N TYR A 48 0.53 2.97 -1.04
CA TYR A 48 0.19 1.62 -0.57
C TYR A 48 -1.32 1.43 -0.47
N ILE A 49 -2.02 2.49 -0.13
CA ILE A 49 -3.48 2.56 -0.12
C ILE A 49 -3.93 3.80 -0.88
N VAL A 50 -5.18 3.80 -1.34
CA VAL A 50 -5.81 4.97 -1.93
C VAL A 50 -7.13 5.27 -1.23
N THR A 51 -7.58 6.52 -1.31
CA THR A 51 -8.89 6.94 -0.78
C THR A 51 -9.96 6.84 -1.86
N ARG A 52 -11.15 6.35 -1.49
CA ARG A 52 -12.37 6.41 -2.30
C ARG A 52 -13.46 7.18 -1.56
N GLY A 53 -14.33 7.86 -2.30
CA GLY A 53 -15.36 8.72 -1.73
C GLY A 53 -14.81 10.07 -1.24
N GLN A 54 -15.66 10.85 -0.59
CA GLN A 54 -15.34 12.22 -0.14
C GLN A 54 -15.93 12.49 1.26
N GLY A 55 -15.24 13.31 2.04
CA GLY A 55 -15.69 13.75 3.37
C GLY A 55 -15.97 12.57 4.31
N ARG A 56 -17.19 12.50 4.85
CA ARG A 56 -17.63 11.42 5.76
C ARG A 56 -17.71 10.04 5.09
N GLY A 57 -17.80 10.00 3.76
CA GLY A 57 -17.80 8.77 2.97
C GLY A 57 -16.41 8.28 2.57
N THR A 58 -15.33 8.87 3.09
CA THR A 58 -13.97 8.46 2.74
C THR A 58 -13.66 7.06 3.25
N LYS A 59 -13.35 6.16 2.33
CA LYS A 59 -12.84 4.82 2.59
C LYS A 59 -11.43 4.65 2.06
N TYR A 60 -10.71 3.73 2.65
CA TYR A 60 -9.37 3.32 2.23
C TYR A 60 -9.47 1.94 1.59
N VAL A 61 -8.69 1.73 0.54
CA VAL A 61 -8.58 0.46 -0.19
C VAL A 61 -7.12 0.26 -0.56
N LEU A 62 -6.71 -1.01 -0.69
CA LEU A 62 -5.36 -1.34 -1.17
C LEU A 62 -5.13 -0.70 -2.55
N SER A 63 -3.97 -0.09 -2.71
CA SER A 63 -3.61 0.57 -3.97
C SER A 63 -3.43 -0.46 -5.09
N PRO A 64 -3.91 -0.20 -6.32
CA PRO A 64 -3.64 -1.07 -7.47
C PRO A 64 -2.15 -1.30 -7.73
N VAL A 65 -1.33 -0.30 -7.42
CA VAL A 65 0.14 -0.35 -7.56
C VAL A 65 0.86 -0.81 -6.29
N TYR A 66 0.16 -1.28 -5.27
CA TYR A 66 0.78 -1.73 -4.02
C TYR A 66 1.88 -2.77 -4.25
N HIS A 67 1.63 -3.76 -5.10
CA HIS A 67 2.61 -4.81 -5.41
C HIS A 67 3.88 -4.30 -6.11
N VAL A 68 3.81 -3.12 -6.73
CA VAL A 68 4.95 -2.46 -7.39
C VAL A 68 5.78 -1.68 -6.37
N PHE A 69 5.13 -0.95 -5.47
CA PHE A 69 5.80 -0.06 -4.52
C PHE A 69 6.09 -0.67 -3.16
N LYS A 70 5.54 -1.85 -2.84
CA LYS A 70 5.81 -2.49 -1.55
C LYS A 70 7.32 -2.72 -1.41
N PHE A 71 7.86 -2.34 -0.27
CA PHE A 71 9.23 -2.67 0.06
C PHE A 71 9.34 -4.19 0.22
N ILE A 72 10.41 -4.77 -0.34
CA ILE A 72 10.79 -6.16 -0.15
C ILE A 72 12.21 -6.12 0.41
N ASP A 73 12.40 -6.72 1.58
CA ASP A 73 13.74 -6.96 2.11
C ASP A 73 14.34 -8.12 1.31
N ILE A 74 15.37 -7.81 0.51
CA ILE A 74 16.00 -8.77 -0.38
C ILE A 74 16.75 -9.84 0.43
N GLU A 75 17.39 -9.45 1.53
CA GLU A 75 18.13 -10.37 2.38
C GLU A 75 17.18 -11.36 3.05
N GLU A 76 16.08 -10.87 3.65
CA GLU A 76 15.04 -11.73 4.24
C GLU A 76 14.41 -12.66 3.20
N TYR A 77 14.17 -12.16 1.98
CA TYR A 77 13.57 -12.94 0.90
C TYR A 77 14.47 -14.11 0.46
N TYR A 78 15.78 -13.88 0.35
CA TYR A 78 16.74 -14.92 -0.07
C TYR A 78 17.20 -15.85 1.05
N GLN A 79 16.95 -15.52 2.32
CA GLN A 79 17.14 -16.44 3.44
C GLN A 79 16.22 -17.68 3.36
N LYS A 80 15.06 -17.56 2.69
CA LYS A 80 14.13 -18.67 2.49
C LYS A 80 14.60 -19.56 1.33
N GLU A 81 14.51 -20.88 1.54
CA GLU A 81 14.63 -21.85 0.45
C GLU A 81 13.62 -21.57 -0.65
N ILE A 82 13.94 -21.95 -1.90
CA ILE A 82 13.17 -21.60 -3.09
C ILE A 82 11.69 -21.99 -2.93
N ASP A 83 11.42 -23.18 -2.38
CA ASP A 83 10.07 -23.73 -2.19
C ASP A 83 9.26 -22.98 -1.12
N ASN A 84 9.92 -22.24 -0.23
CA ASN A 84 9.31 -21.47 0.86
C ASN A 84 9.14 -19.98 0.52
N ARG A 85 9.49 -19.55 -0.71
CA ARG A 85 9.32 -18.16 -1.15
C ARG A 85 7.90 -17.91 -1.61
N GLU A 86 7.32 -16.78 -1.18
CA GLU A 86 6.06 -16.30 -1.73
C GLU A 86 6.30 -15.65 -3.10
N ILE A 87 5.82 -16.30 -4.17
CA ILE A 87 5.95 -15.83 -5.55
C ILE A 87 4.61 -15.81 -6.28
N ASN A 88 4.57 -15.09 -7.40
CA ASN A 88 3.52 -15.27 -8.39
C ASN A 88 3.92 -16.44 -9.30
N ASN A 89 3.14 -17.53 -9.30
CA ASN A 89 3.42 -18.73 -10.10
C ASN A 89 3.27 -18.52 -11.62
N SER A 90 2.78 -17.36 -12.04
CA SER A 90 2.59 -16.98 -13.44
C SER A 90 2.85 -15.50 -13.63
N PHE A 91 3.15 -15.10 -14.86
CA PHE A 91 3.30 -13.69 -15.21
C PHE A 91 1.98 -12.92 -14.99
N CYS A 92 2.06 -11.77 -14.33
CA CYS A 92 0.91 -10.92 -14.01
C CYS A 92 0.59 -9.99 -15.20
N PHE A 93 -0.19 -10.44 -16.19
CA PHE A 93 -0.50 -9.62 -17.38
C PHE A 93 -1.21 -8.30 -17.07
N SER A 94 -1.96 -8.22 -15.97
CA SER A 94 -2.61 -6.99 -15.54
C SER A 94 -1.61 -5.90 -15.14
N ILE A 95 -0.33 -6.24 -14.91
CA ILE A 95 0.70 -5.28 -14.52
C ILE A 95 0.87 -4.16 -15.55
N ILE A 96 0.78 -4.46 -16.85
CA ILE A 96 0.96 -3.46 -17.92
C ILE A 96 -0.11 -2.38 -17.80
N LYS A 97 -1.37 -2.81 -17.65
CA LYS A 97 -2.51 -1.90 -17.47
C LYS A 97 -2.35 -1.08 -16.18
N THR A 98 -2.05 -1.74 -15.06
CA THR A 98 -1.81 -1.10 -13.77
C THR A 98 -0.72 -0.04 -13.84
N LEU A 99 0.39 -0.30 -14.52
CA LEU A 99 1.48 0.66 -14.68
C LEU A 99 1.09 1.84 -15.59
N SER A 100 0.30 1.61 -16.64
CA SER A 100 -0.14 2.67 -17.55
C SER A 100 -1.20 3.61 -16.96
N GLU A 101 -2.06 3.11 -16.07
CA GLU A 101 -3.20 3.86 -15.52
C GLU A 101 -2.86 4.62 -14.23
N ASN A 102 -1.65 4.41 -13.67
CA ASN A 102 -1.25 4.99 -12.40
C ASN A 102 0.03 5.82 -12.56
N SER A 103 0.08 6.98 -11.91
CA SER A 103 1.33 7.74 -11.83
C SER A 103 2.34 6.97 -10.99
N LEU A 104 3.45 6.56 -11.61
CA LEU A 104 4.47 5.75 -10.95
C LEU A 104 5.47 6.61 -10.18
N PHE A 105 5.91 7.69 -10.81
CA PHE A 105 6.90 8.60 -10.24
C PHE A 105 6.31 9.48 -9.12
N THR A 106 7.17 9.88 -8.19
CA THR A 106 6.90 11.01 -7.29
C THR A 106 7.10 12.33 -8.03
N GLU A 107 6.61 13.44 -7.47
CA GLU A 107 6.85 14.78 -8.03
C GLU A 107 8.36 15.08 -8.11
N GLU A 108 9.11 14.75 -7.06
CA GLU A 108 10.58 14.89 -7.02
C GLU A 108 11.28 14.07 -8.12
N GLU A 109 10.82 12.84 -8.36
CA GLU A 109 11.36 11.98 -9.44
C GLU A 109 11.04 12.54 -10.83
N LEU A 110 9.84 13.10 -11.02
CA LEU A 110 9.45 13.75 -12.27
C LEU A 110 10.25 15.01 -12.53
N GLU A 111 10.44 15.86 -11.51
CA GLU A 111 11.29 17.04 -11.59
C GLU A 111 12.70 16.65 -12.03
N LYS A 112 13.30 15.65 -11.37
CA LYS A 112 14.61 15.14 -11.77
C LYS A 112 14.61 14.61 -13.21
N LEU A 113 13.61 13.85 -13.62
CA LEU A 113 13.53 13.31 -14.97
C LEU A 113 13.46 14.41 -16.03
N ASN A 114 12.69 15.47 -15.77
CA ASN A 114 12.54 16.62 -16.66
C ASN A 114 13.84 17.42 -16.80
N THR A 115 14.74 17.40 -15.79
CA THR A 115 16.07 18.01 -15.94
C THR A 115 17.01 17.25 -16.88
N LEU A 116 16.68 16.01 -17.23
CA LEU A 116 17.49 15.12 -18.06
C LEU A 116 17.00 15.02 -19.52
N GLN A 117 15.86 15.66 -19.86
CA GLN A 117 15.29 15.73 -21.20
C GLN A 117 15.68 17.02 -21.91
#